data_AF-A0A437C4V5-F1
#
_entry.id   AF-A0A437C4V5-F1
#
_cell.length_a   1.000
_cell.length_b   1.000
_cell.length_c   1.000
_cell.angle_alpha   90.00
_cell.angle_beta   90.00
_cell.angle_gamma   90.00
#
_symmetry.space_group_name_H-M   'P 1'
#
loop_
_entity.id
_entity.type
_entity.pdbx_description
1 polymer ?
#
loop_
_entity_poly.entity_id
_entity_poly.type
_entity_poly.pdbx_seq_one_letter_code
_entity_poly.pdbx_strand_id
1 'polypeptide(L)'
;MDRWDCSPFTVTPAASLLSRCVASGAVSQEEIDSAFSEPSPAFSAHLNEAKERIRMQKQLDELQLQLDLLKVDMHSSDVAHAFHLTRRSEALQELGAHLLAVLKEQKSLTQRLMAPLARTDLPVPAHLHRFVVESFRMMMDFMERLEEKLRSVRNQEDCRNSLAVLDVCTAQLLTLSAETEALSNRMLQWKNPPACPADGLSL
;
A
#
# COMPACT_ATOMS: atom_id res chain seq x y z
N MET A 1 28.86 53.21 -1.71
CA MET A 1 29.81 52.27 -2.36
C MET A 1 29.81 52.65 -3.82
N ASP A 2 30.69 53.58 -4.17
CA ASP A 2 30.61 54.30 -5.43
C ASP A 2 31.18 53.48 -6.58
N ARG A 3 30.35 53.47 -7.60
CA ARG A 3 30.37 52.71 -8.83
C ARG A 3 31.56 53.18 -9.66
N TRP A 4 32.29 52.22 -10.20
CA TRP A 4 33.33 52.46 -11.20
C TRP A 4 32.71 52.93 -12.52
N ASP A 5 32.18 54.16 -12.53
CA ASP A 5 31.76 54.83 -13.76
C ASP A 5 32.98 55.55 -14.33
N CYS A 6 33.90 54.77 -14.93
CA CYS A 6 34.96 55.34 -15.76
C CYS A 6 34.34 55.81 -17.07
N SER A 7 34.02 57.11 -17.15
CA SER A 7 33.64 57.75 -18.41
C SER A 7 34.79 57.62 -19.43
N PRO A 8 34.52 57.32 -20.71
CA PRO A 8 35.58 57.14 -21.72
C PRO A 8 36.29 58.45 -22.11
N PHE A 9 35.90 59.59 -21.53
CA PHE A 9 36.38 60.93 -21.91
C PHE A 9 37.18 61.64 -20.82
N THR A 10 37.44 60.99 -19.68
CA THR A 10 38.27 61.56 -18.61
C THR A 10 39.61 60.83 -18.51
N VAL A 11 40.70 61.55 -18.78
CA VAL A 11 42.07 61.06 -18.62
C VAL A 11 42.26 60.66 -17.16
N THR A 12 42.49 59.37 -16.91
CA THR A 12 42.70 58.84 -15.56
C THR A 12 43.91 59.56 -14.92
N PRO A 13 43.92 59.84 -13.60
CA PRO A 13 45.06 60.47 -12.93
C PRO A 13 46.41 59.77 -13.19
N ALA A 14 46.39 58.45 -13.41
CA ALA A 14 47.58 57.70 -13.83
C ALA A 14 48.05 58.10 -15.25
N ALA A 15 47.13 58.26 -16.20
CA ALA A 15 47.43 58.67 -17.56
C ALA A 15 47.97 60.11 -17.63
N SER A 16 47.52 61.02 -16.77
CA SER A 16 48.07 62.38 -16.69
C SER A 16 49.47 62.43 -16.09
N LEU A 17 49.79 61.55 -15.13
CA LEU A 17 51.14 61.39 -14.61
C LEU A 17 52.09 60.77 -15.65
N LEU A 18 51.66 59.72 -16.35
CA LEU A 18 52.44 59.10 -17.43
C LEU A 18 52.71 60.10 -18.57
N SER A 19 51.69 60.87 -18.97
CA SER A 19 51.83 61.95 -19.97
C SER A 19 52.85 63.01 -19.54
N ARG A 20 52.89 63.39 -18.25
CA ARG A 20 53.90 64.31 -17.71
C ARG A 20 55.31 63.71 -17.71
N CYS A 21 55.46 62.42 -17.42
CA CYS A 21 56.74 61.71 -17.45
C CYS A 21 57.31 61.60 -18.87
N VAL A 22 56.43 61.41 -19.87
CA VAL A 22 56.82 61.46 -21.29
C VAL A 22 57.21 62.88 -21.69
N ALA A 23 56.41 63.88 -21.31
CA ALA A 23 56.70 65.28 -21.60
C ALA A 23 57.98 65.80 -20.93
N SER A 24 58.35 65.25 -19.76
CA SER A 24 59.61 65.57 -19.07
C SER A 24 60.81 64.77 -19.58
N GLY A 25 60.63 63.89 -20.57
CA GLY A 25 61.68 63.02 -21.13
C GLY A 25 62.21 61.97 -20.15
N ALA A 26 61.48 61.68 -19.07
CA ALA A 26 61.89 60.71 -18.06
C ALA A 26 61.62 59.26 -18.49
N VAL A 27 60.66 59.07 -19.39
CA VAL A 27 60.27 57.79 -20.00
C VAL A 27 59.86 58.06 -21.44
N SER A 28 60.23 57.19 -22.39
CA SER A 28 59.81 57.34 -23.79
C SER A 28 58.43 56.71 -24.04
N GLN A 29 57.71 57.21 -25.05
CA GLN A 29 56.42 56.63 -25.44
C GLN A 29 56.58 55.15 -25.86
N GLU A 30 57.71 54.81 -26.49
CA GLU A 30 58.05 53.43 -26.88
C GLU A 30 58.29 52.50 -25.68
N GLU A 31 58.90 52.99 -24.60
CA GLU A 31 59.08 52.23 -23.35
C GLU A 31 57.73 51.93 -22.67
N ILE A 32 56.80 52.89 -22.68
CA ILE A 32 55.45 52.70 -22.17
C ILE A 32 54.71 51.66 -23.03
N ASP A 33 54.72 51.84 -24.35
CA ASP A 33 54.00 50.95 -25.27
C ASP A 33 54.59 49.52 -25.27
N SER A 34 55.90 49.37 -25.00
CA SER A 34 56.57 48.07 -24.84
C SER A 34 56.19 47.37 -23.52
N ALA A 35 56.10 48.12 -22.42
CA ALA A 35 55.69 47.57 -21.12
C ALA A 35 54.24 47.06 -21.11
N PHE A 36 53.37 47.61 -21.97
CA PHE A 36 51.99 47.13 -22.18
C PHE A 36 51.88 46.07 -23.28
N SER A 37 52.89 45.92 -24.15
CA SER A 37 52.91 44.91 -25.23
C SER A 37 53.41 43.55 -24.77
N GLU A 38 54.27 43.47 -23.74
CA GLU A 38 54.64 42.18 -23.16
C GLU A 38 53.45 41.59 -22.40
N PRO A 39 53.04 40.34 -22.68
CA PRO A 39 51.96 39.65 -21.98
C PRO A 39 52.46 39.18 -20.60
N SER A 40 52.98 40.09 -19.80
CA SER A 40 53.08 39.85 -18.37
C SER A 40 51.66 39.92 -17.82
N PRO A 41 51.16 38.88 -17.15
CA PRO A 41 49.82 38.93 -16.59
C PRO A 41 49.81 40.08 -15.56
N ALA A 42 48.97 41.08 -15.79
CA ALA A 42 48.80 42.25 -14.91
C ALA A 42 48.43 41.89 -13.45
N PHE A 43 48.17 40.61 -13.18
CA PHE A 43 47.85 40.04 -11.89
C PHE A 43 48.65 38.76 -11.64
N SER A 44 48.91 38.44 -10.37
CA SER A 44 49.63 37.23 -9.98
C SER A 44 48.90 35.96 -10.45
N ALA A 45 49.65 34.89 -10.75
CA ALA A 45 49.10 33.59 -11.16
C ALA A 45 48.05 33.08 -10.16
N HIS A 46 48.27 33.31 -8.87
CA HIS A 46 47.33 32.99 -7.79
C HIS A 46 45.98 33.71 -7.93
N LEU A 47 45.95 34.97 -8.36
CA LEU A 47 44.69 35.69 -8.57
C LEU A 47 43.91 35.11 -9.76
N ASN A 48 44.62 34.74 -10.83
CA ASN A 48 43.98 34.12 -11.99
C ASN A 48 43.41 32.74 -11.65
N GLU A 49 44.14 31.92 -10.90
CA GLU A 49 43.63 30.65 -10.37
C GLU A 49 42.41 30.83 -9.46
N ALA A 50 42.44 31.82 -8.55
CA ALA A 50 41.31 32.12 -7.68
C ALA A 50 40.08 32.58 -8.49
N LYS A 51 40.28 33.39 -9.53
CA LYS A 51 39.22 33.83 -10.44
C LYS A 51 38.57 32.65 -11.16
N GLU A 52 39.37 31.71 -11.68
CA GLU A 52 38.85 30.51 -12.34
C GLU A 52 38.14 29.59 -11.35
N ARG A 53 38.66 29.43 -10.12
CA ARG A 53 37.95 28.67 -9.06
C ARG A 53 36.60 29.28 -8.72
N ILE A 54 36.51 30.60 -8.57
CA ILE A 54 35.24 31.30 -8.31
C ILE A 54 34.28 31.12 -9.49
N ARG A 55 34.79 31.21 -10.73
CA ARG A 55 33.99 30.99 -11.93
C ARG A 55 33.41 29.58 -11.96
N MET A 56 34.25 28.57 -11.72
CA MET A 56 33.83 27.16 -11.67
C MET A 56 32.86 26.90 -10.53
N GLN A 57 33.09 27.47 -9.34
CA GLN A 57 32.18 27.35 -8.21
C GLN A 57 30.80 27.94 -8.54
N LYS A 58 30.76 29.12 -9.15
CA LYS A 58 29.50 29.73 -9.59
C LYS A 58 28.75 28.85 -10.59
N GLN A 59 29.46 28.19 -11.50
CA GLN A 59 28.84 27.25 -12.44
C GLN A 59 28.30 26.00 -11.74
N LEU A 60 29.01 25.49 -10.73
CA LEU A 60 28.55 24.37 -9.91
C LEU A 60 27.27 24.74 -9.16
N ASP A 61 27.25 25.90 -8.50
CA ASP A 61 26.10 26.36 -7.72
C ASP A 61 24.86 26.56 -8.63
N GLU A 62 25.05 27.11 -9.83
CA GLU A 62 23.99 27.26 -10.83
C GLU A 62 23.41 25.90 -11.28
N LEU A 63 24.29 24.94 -11.60
CA LEU A 63 23.85 23.60 -11.98
C LEU A 63 23.12 22.88 -10.84
N GLN A 64 23.57 23.09 -9.60
CA GLN A 64 22.94 22.51 -8.43
C GLN A 64 21.54 23.10 -8.20
N LEU A 65 21.38 24.41 -8.36
CA LEU A 65 20.07 25.07 -8.32
C LEU A 65 19.12 24.55 -9.40
N GLN A 66 19.60 24.33 -10.62
CA GLN A 66 18.79 23.77 -11.71
C GLN A 66 18.36 22.33 -11.41
N LEU A 67 19.26 21.53 -10.82
CA LEU A 67 18.95 20.16 -10.40
C LEU A 67 17.90 20.15 -9.28
N ASP A 68 18.03 21.03 -8.29
CA ASP A 68 17.06 21.15 -7.20
C ASP A 68 15.69 21.62 -7.71
N LEU A 69 15.66 22.55 -8.67
CA LEU A 69 14.42 22.99 -9.32
C LEU A 69 13.72 21.82 -10.03
N LEU A 70 14.46 21.05 -10.84
CA LEU A 70 13.94 19.87 -11.53
C LEU A 70 13.44 18.81 -10.55
N LYS A 71 14.16 18.63 -9.43
CA LYS A 71 13.76 17.70 -8.38
C LYS A 71 12.43 18.14 -7.76
N VAL A 72 12.28 19.42 -7.41
CA VAL A 72 11.02 19.95 -6.86
C VAL A 72 9.87 19.83 -7.86
N ASP A 73 10.10 20.15 -9.13
CA ASP A 73 9.10 19.99 -10.20
C ASP A 73 8.64 18.53 -10.34
N MET A 74 9.59 17.58 -10.37
CA MET A 74 9.26 16.14 -10.41
C MET A 74 8.43 15.69 -9.19
N HIS A 75 8.75 16.18 -7.99
CA HIS A 75 8.02 15.81 -6.76
C HIS A 75 6.65 16.48 -6.65
N SER A 76 6.46 17.63 -7.31
CA SER A 76 5.20 18.39 -7.30
C SER A 76 4.37 18.21 -8.57
N SER A 77 4.88 17.48 -9.56
CA SER A 77 4.28 17.20 -10.87
C SER A 77 2.83 16.72 -10.77
N ASP A 78 2.50 15.97 -9.74
CA ASP A 78 1.16 15.40 -9.55
C ASP A 78 0.11 16.41 -9.08
N VAL A 79 0.54 17.60 -8.60
CA VAL A 79 -0.31 18.71 -8.18
C VAL A 79 -0.09 19.98 -9.03
N ALA A 80 1.08 20.14 -9.64
CA ALA A 80 1.44 21.32 -10.44
C ALA A 80 1.08 21.18 -11.92
N HIS A 81 1.15 19.97 -12.49
CA HIS A 81 0.89 19.78 -13.91
C HIS A 81 -0.57 19.43 -14.19
N ALA A 82 -1.17 20.18 -15.10
CA ALA A 82 -2.55 20.00 -15.55
C ALA A 82 -2.83 18.58 -16.02
N PHE A 83 -1.90 17.91 -16.71
CA PHE A 83 -2.08 16.53 -17.17
C PHE A 83 -2.39 15.54 -16.04
N HIS A 84 -1.61 15.60 -14.95
CA HIS A 84 -1.82 14.73 -13.79
C HIS A 84 -3.07 15.13 -13.00
N LEU A 85 -3.35 16.43 -12.89
CA LEU A 85 -4.55 16.95 -12.24
C LEU A 85 -5.82 16.51 -12.97
N THR A 86 -5.88 16.69 -14.29
CA THR A 86 -7.04 16.35 -15.12
C THR A 86 -7.34 14.87 -14.98
N ARG A 87 -6.34 14.00 -15.11
CA ARG A 87 -6.51 12.56 -14.95
C ARG A 87 -7.04 12.18 -13.55
N ARG A 88 -6.53 12.79 -12.49
CA ARG A 88 -7.03 12.55 -11.11
C ARG A 88 -8.44 13.10 -10.92
N SER A 89 -8.73 14.27 -11.49
CA SER A 89 -10.05 14.90 -11.44
C SER A 89 -11.11 14.06 -12.14
N GLU A 90 -10.79 13.54 -13.33
CA GLU A 90 -11.67 12.62 -14.08
C GLU A 90 -11.96 11.35 -13.28
N ALA A 91 -10.93 10.71 -12.70
CA ALA A 91 -11.11 9.53 -11.87
C ALA A 91 -12.00 9.79 -10.64
N LEU A 92 -11.82 10.94 -9.98
CA LEU A 92 -12.67 11.35 -8.85
C LEU A 92 -14.10 11.65 -9.29
N GLN A 93 -14.27 12.24 -10.47
CA GLN A 93 -15.59 12.54 -11.04
C GLN A 93 -16.34 11.25 -11.41
N GLU A 94 -15.67 10.27 -12.01
CA GLU A 94 -16.22 8.94 -12.29
C GLU A 94 -16.61 8.21 -11.00
N LEU A 95 -15.74 8.22 -9.99
CA LEU A 95 -16.06 7.65 -8.68
C LEU A 95 -17.27 8.34 -8.05
N GLY A 96 -17.34 9.67 -8.11
CA GLY A 96 -18.47 10.45 -7.62
C GLY A 96 -19.78 10.10 -8.34
N ALA A 97 -19.73 9.94 -9.66
CA ALA A 97 -20.87 9.51 -10.46
C ALA A 97 -21.34 8.10 -10.07
N HIS A 98 -20.40 7.17 -9.88
CA HIS A 98 -20.70 5.82 -9.41
C HIS A 98 -21.35 5.81 -8.02
N LEU A 99 -20.79 6.55 -7.06
CA LEU A 99 -21.37 6.66 -5.71
C LEU A 99 -22.79 7.24 -5.74
N LEU A 100 -23.03 8.26 -6.56
CA LEU A 100 -24.37 8.82 -6.77
C LEU A 100 -25.34 7.80 -7.38
N ALA A 101 -24.88 6.98 -8.33
CA ALA A 101 -25.69 5.91 -8.90
C ALA A 101 -26.07 4.85 -7.84
N VAL A 102 -25.10 4.40 -7.04
CA VAL A 102 -25.33 3.45 -5.94
C VAL A 102 -26.32 4.01 -4.92
N LEU A 103 -26.20 5.28 -4.53
CA LEU A 103 -27.16 5.91 -3.61
C LEU A 103 -28.57 6.00 -4.19
N LYS A 104 -28.71 6.25 -5.50
CA LYS A 104 -30.01 6.23 -6.18
C LYS A 104 -30.62 4.83 -6.18
N GLU A 105 -29.82 3.81 -6.48
CA GLU A 105 -30.26 2.41 -6.46
C GLU A 105 -30.65 1.97 -5.05
N GLN A 106 -29.85 2.31 -4.04
CA GLN A 106 -30.17 2.05 -2.64
C GLN A 106 -31.50 2.72 -2.26
N LYS A 107 -31.69 4.00 -2.61
CA LYS A 107 -32.95 4.71 -2.35
C LYS A 107 -34.12 4.03 -3.05
N SER A 108 -33.95 3.62 -4.31
CA SER A 108 -34.98 2.90 -5.08
C SER A 108 -35.31 1.55 -4.45
N LEU A 109 -34.30 0.79 -4.05
CA LEU A 109 -34.47 -0.50 -3.39
C LEU A 109 -35.18 -0.34 -2.05
N THR A 110 -34.76 0.61 -1.23
CA THR A 110 -35.43 0.95 0.04
C THR A 110 -36.88 1.36 -0.20
N GLN A 111 -37.17 2.16 -1.22
CA GLN A 111 -38.56 2.48 -1.59
C GLN A 111 -39.35 1.25 -2.03
N ARG A 112 -38.74 0.32 -2.77
CA ARG A 112 -39.38 -0.94 -3.18
C ARG A 112 -39.61 -1.91 -2.03
N LEU A 113 -38.71 -1.94 -1.04
CA LEU A 113 -38.82 -2.77 0.15
C LEU A 113 -39.78 -2.17 1.18
N MET A 114 -39.83 -0.84 1.29
CA MET A 114 -40.83 -0.11 2.09
C MET A 114 -42.18 -0.05 1.40
N ALA A 115 -42.25 -0.25 0.07
CA ALA A 115 -43.52 -0.43 -0.62
C ALA A 115 -44.18 -1.68 -0.02
N PRO A 116 -45.39 -1.55 0.55
CA PRO A 116 -46.03 -2.68 1.21
C PRO A 116 -46.20 -3.81 0.18
N LEU A 117 -45.72 -5.02 0.53
CA LEU A 117 -45.64 -6.19 -0.36
C LEU A 117 -47.01 -6.63 -0.91
N ALA A 118 -48.07 -6.17 -0.27
CA ALA A 118 -49.39 -6.13 -0.87
C ALA A 118 -49.86 -4.67 -0.77
N ARG A 119 -50.72 -4.25 -1.68
CA ARG A 119 -51.77 -3.31 -1.28
C ARG A 119 -52.55 -3.99 -0.14
N THR A 120 -52.06 -3.91 1.09
CA THR A 120 -52.61 -4.59 2.27
C THR A 120 -53.90 -3.95 2.74
N ASP A 121 -54.36 -2.91 2.06
CA ASP A 121 -55.70 -2.40 2.19
C ASP A 121 -56.60 -3.12 1.18
N LEU A 122 -56.61 -4.46 1.18
CA LEU A 122 -57.86 -5.11 0.80
C LEU A 122 -58.76 -4.87 2.01
N PRO A 123 -59.78 -4.00 1.93
CA PRO A 123 -60.68 -3.82 3.06
C PRO A 123 -61.33 -5.16 3.32
N VAL A 124 -60.84 -5.88 4.33
CA VAL A 124 -61.48 -7.10 4.80
C VAL A 124 -62.79 -6.62 5.43
N PRO A 125 -63.95 -7.06 4.95
CA PRO A 125 -65.21 -6.74 5.60
C PRO A 125 -65.12 -7.09 7.08
N ALA A 126 -65.58 -6.22 7.99
CA ALA A 126 -65.38 -6.39 9.44
C ALA A 126 -65.84 -7.76 9.98
N HIS A 127 -66.87 -8.37 9.36
CA HIS A 127 -67.36 -9.70 9.72
C HIS A 127 -66.38 -10.84 9.36
N LEU A 128 -65.45 -10.62 8.43
CA LEU A 128 -64.43 -11.59 8.00
C LEU A 128 -63.12 -11.49 8.81
N HIS A 129 -62.89 -10.39 9.54
CA HIS A 129 -61.66 -10.20 10.32
C HIS A 129 -61.40 -11.34 11.30
N ARG A 130 -62.43 -11.81 12.01
CA ARG A 130 -62.28 -12.91 12.98
C ARG A 130 -61.76 -14.19 12.31
N PHE A 131 -62.27 -14.52 11.13
CA PHE A 131 -61.86 -15.71 10.38
C PHE A 131 -60.43 -15.58 9.85
N VAL A 132 -60.08 -14.39 9.36
CA VAL A 132 -58.72 -14.10 8.86
C VAL A 132 -57.70 -14.19 10.00
N VAL A 133 -57.97 -13.53 11.14
CA VAL A 133 -57.09 -13.58 12.33
C VAL A 133 -56.94 -15.02 12.83
N GLU A 134 -58.03 -15.77 12.90
CA GLU A 134 -57.99 -17.17 13.34
C GLU A 134 -57.21 -18.06 12.37
N SER A 135 -57.33 -17.82 11.06
CA SER A 135 -56.57 -18.54 10.03
C SER A 135 -55.08 -18.25 10.11
N PHE A 136 -54.69 -16.98 10.30
CA PHE A 136 -53.29 -16.62 10.49
C PHE A 136 -52.73 -17.18 11.79
N ARG A 137 -53.50 -17.17 12.88
CA ARG A 137 -53.12 -17.80 14.15
C ARG A 137 -52.85 -19.30 13.95
N MET A 138 -53.78 -20.02 13.31
CA MET A 138 -53.63 -21.45 13.02
C MET A 138 -52.42 -21.73 12.11
N MET A 139 -52.17 -20.85 11.13
CA MET A 139 -51.01 -20.96 10.24
C MET A 139 -49.70 -20.76 11.00
N MET A 140 -49.63 -19.77 11.90
CA MET A 140 -48.47 -19.56 12.76
C MET A 140 -48.23 -20.74 13.70
N ASP A 141 -49.27 -21.22 14.39
CA ASP A 141 -49.21 -22.40 15.26
C ASP A 141 -48.73 -23.65 14.48
N PHE A 142 -49.17 -23.80 13.24
CA PHE A 142 -48.73 -24.89 12.36
C PHE A 142 -47.25 -24.75 11.97
N MET A 143 -46.82 -23.55 11.55
CA MET A 143 -45.42 -23.28 11.19
C MET A 143 -44.48 -23.56 12.36
N GLU A 144 -44.82 -23.12 13.57
CA GLU A 144 -44.02 -23.35 14.78
C GLU A 144 -43.90 -24.85 15.08
N ARG A 145 -45.02 -25.60 15.04
CA ARG A 145 -45.02 -27.06 15.23
C ARG A 145 -44.22 -27.80 14.16
N LEU A 146 -44.31 -27.36 12.91
CA LEU A 146 -43.55 -27.95 11.81
C LEU A 146 -42.05 -27.75 12.03
N GLU A 147 -41.64 -26.54 12.43
CA GLU A 147 -40.26 -26.22 12.72
C GLU A 147 -39.71 -27.02 13.91
N GLU A 148 -40.50 -27.18 14.97
CA GLU A 148 -40.16 -28.03 16.11
C GLU A 148 -39.96 -29.49 15.68
N LYS A 149 -40.85 -30.03 14.81
CA LYS A 149 -40.72 -31.40 14.29
C LYS A 149 -39.50 -31.57 13.40
N LEU A 150 -39.20 -30.60 12.53
CA LEU A 150 -37.99 -30.64 11.71
C LEU A 150 -36.72 -30.61 12.57
N ARG A 151 -36.69 -29.77 13.61
CA ARG A 151 -35.59 -29.76 14.59
C ARG A 151 -35.44 -31.11 15.29
N SER A 152 -36.54 -31.73 15.71
CA SER A 152 -36.51 -33.05 16.34
C SER A 152 -35.96 -34.14 15.42
N VAL A 153 -36.36 -34.16 14.14
CA VAL A 153 -35.85 -35.13 13.16
C VAL A 153 -34.35 -34.93 12.93
N ARG A 154 -33.90 -33.69 12.82
CA ARG A 154 -32.47 -33.37 12.67
C ARG A 154 -31.65 -33.84 13.86
N ASN A 155 -32.09 -33.55 15.08
CA ASN A 155 -31.41 -33.98 16.30
C ASN A 155 -31.35 -35.52 16.41
N GLN A 156 -32.39 -36.22 15.95
CA GLN A 156 -32.40 -37.69 15.93
C GLN A 156 -31.33 -38.24 14.98
N GLU A 157 -31.18 -37.64 13.79
CA GLU A 157 -30.14 -38.00 12.83
C GLU A 157 -28.73 -37.73 13.40
N ASP A 158 -28.53 -36.58 14.04
CA ASP A 158 -27.27 -36.23 14.70
C ASP A 158 -26.90 -37.21 15.84
N CYS A 159 -27.88 -37.61 16.66
CA CYS A 159 -27.70 -38.66 17.68
C CYS A 159 -27.33 -40.01 17.07
N ARG A 160 -28.00 -40.41 15.97
CA ARG A 160 -27.70 -41.67 15.26
C ARG A 160 -26.28 -41.68 14.70
N ASN A 161 -25.85 -40.58 14.09
CA ASN A 161 -24.50 -40.43 13.57
C ASN A 161 -23.44 -40.49 14.69
N SER A 162 -23.72 -39.85 15.82
CA SER A 162 -22.84 -39.89 17.00
C SER A 162 -22.70 -41.31 17.56
N LEU A 163 -23.79 -42.08 17.59
CA LEU A 163 -23.79 -43.47 18.03
C LEU A 163 -22.97 -44.36 17.08
N ALA A 164 -23.10 -44.18 15.76
CA ALA A 164 -22.29 -44.91 14.78
C ALA A 164 -20.78 -44.63 14.94
N VAL A 165 -20.39 -43.39 15.25
CA VAL A 165 -18.98 -43.05 15.55
C VAL A 165 -18.51 -43.77 16.82
N LEU A 166 -19.35 -43.81 17.85
CA LEU A 166 -19.03 -44.52 19.10
C LEU A 166 -18.86 -46.02 18.88
N ASP A 167 -19.69 -46.65 18.04
CA ASP A 167 -19.56 -48.06 17.66
C ASP A 167 -18.23 -48.34 16.95
N VAL A 168 -17.78 -47.44 16.06
CA VAL A 168 -16.47 -47.57 15.42
C VAL A 168 -15.33 -47.44 16.43
N CYS A 169 -15.38 -46.45 17.32
CA CYS A 169 -14.37 -46.24 18.37
C CYS A 169 -14.29 -47.43 19.33
N THR A 170 -15.43 -48.01 19.72
CA THR A 170 -15.46 -49.19 20.58
C THR A 170 -14.87 -50.41 19.88
N ALA A 171 -15.16 -50.63 18.60
CA ALA A 171 -14.54 -51.71 17.82
C ALA A 171 -13.01 -51.55 17.72
N GLN A 172 -12.51 -50.32 17.53
CA GLN A 172 -11.07 -50.02 17.53
C GLN A 172 -10.43 -50.30 18.89
N LEU A 173 -11.06 -49.88 19.99
CA LEU A 173 -10.57 -50.16 21.34
C LEU A 173 -10.53 -51.66 21.65
N LEU A 174 -11.54 -52.42 21.24
CA LEU A 174 -11.55 -53.88 21.39
C LEU A 174 -10.41 -54.54 20.60
N THR A 175 -10.12 -54.04 19.40
CA THR A 175 -9.00 -54.54 18.58
C THR A 175 -7.66 -54.27 19.26
N LEU A 176 -7.43 -53.04 19.74
CA LEU A 176 -6.23 -52.68 20.51
C LEU A 176 -6.10 -53.50 21.80
N SER A 177 -7.21 -53.77 22.49
CA SER A 177 -7.23 -54.63 23.68
C SER A 177 -6.78 -56.06 23.34
N ALA A 178 -7.28 -56.63 22.23
CA ALA A 178 -6.88 -57.95 21.79
C ALA A 178 -5.40 -58.01 21.38
N GLU A 179 -4.88 -56.97 20.72
CA GLU A 179 -3.45 -56.86 20.37
C GLU A 179 -2.56 -56.74 21.61
N THR A 180 -2.94 -55.91 22.59
CA THR A 180 -2.20 -55.76 23.85
C THR A 180 -2.21 -57.05 24.67
N GLU A 181 -3.33 -57.77 24.71
CA GLU A 181 -3.41 -59.09 25.33
C GLU A 181 -2.52 -60.12 24.61
N ALA A 182 -2.54 -60.13 23.27
CA ALA A 182 -1.67 -61.01 22.48
C ALA A 182 -0.18 -60.72 22.69
N LEU A 183 0.22 -59.44 22.76
CA LEU A 183 1.59 -59.02 23.06
C LEU A 183 2.00 -59.41 24.49
N SER A 184 1.10 -59.22 25.47
CA SER A 184 1.32 -59.64 26.86
C SER A 184 1.57 -61.16 26.94
N ASN A 185 0.74 -61.95 26.26
CA ASN A 185 0.90 -63.41 26.20
C ASN A 185 2.23 -63.83 25.56
N ARG A 186 2.67 -63.15 24.49
CA ARG A 186 4.00 -63.39 23.89
C ARG A 186 5.14 -63.07 24.86
N MET A 187 5.08 -61.95 25.58
CA MET A 187 6.08 -61.60 26.59
C MET A 187 6.16 -62.65 27.71
N LEU A 188 5.01 -63.18 28.16
CA LEU A 188 4.97 -64.26 29.15
C LEU A 188 5.62 -65.55 28.65
N GLN A 189 5.40 -65.92 27.38
CA GLN A 189 6.07 -67.06 26.75
C GLN A 189 7.59 -66.87 26.68
N TRP A 190 8.08 -65.66 26.41
CA TRP A 190 9.51 -65.37 26.37
C TRP A 190 10.16 -65.46 27.77
N LYS A 191 9.40 -65.15 28.83
CA LYS A 191 9.85 -65.25 30.22
C LYS A 191 9.89 -66.70 30.73
N ASN A 192 9.09 -67.60 30.13
CA ASN A 192 9.02 -69.02 30.46
C ASN A 192 9.36 -69.87 29.22
N PRO A 193 10.63 -70.02 28.83
CA PRO A 193 10.98 -70.81 27.66
C PRO A 193 10.56 -72.28 27.87
N PRO A 194 9.93 -72.93 26.88
CA PRO A 194 9.63 -74.35 26.97
C PRO A 194 10.93 -75.16 27.05
N ALA A 195 11.02 -76.05 28.04
CA ALA A 195 12.03 -77.09 28.08
C ALA A 195 11.92 -77.93 26.81
N CYS A 196 13.03 -78.07 26.06
CA CYS A 196 13.12 -78.96 24.91
C CYS A 196 12.70 -80.39 25.30
N PRO A 197 11.70 -81.01 24.65
CA PRO A 197 11.55 -82.45 24.68
C PRO A 197 12.28 -83.04 23.48
N ALA A 198 13.49 -83.55 23.71
CA ALA A 198 14.12 -84.48 22.78
C ALA A 198 13.48 -85.86 22.97
N ASP A 199 12.74 -86.26 21.94
CA ASP A 199 12.56 -87.61 21.43
C ASP A 199 12.09 -88.71 22.39
N GLY A 200 10.78 -88.99 22.29
CA GLY A 200 10.22 -90.30 22.58
C GLY A 200 10.58 -91.31 21.48
N LEU A 201 11.49 -92.22 21.79
CA LEU A 201 11.62 -93.52 21.14
C LEU A 201 11.25 -94.57 22.19
N SER A 202 10.10 -95.23 22.04
CA SER A 202 9.94 -96.70 22.06
C SER A 202 8.48 -97.14 22.24
N LEU A 203 8.03 -97.88 21.21
CA LEU A 203 7.07 -99.00 21.17
C LEU A 203 5.68 -98.85 21.79
#